data_AF-A0A4Y8C9Y1-F1
#
_entry.id   AF-A0A4Y8C9Y1-F1
#
_cell.length_a   1.000
_cell.length_b   1.000
_cell.length_c   1.000
_cell.angle_alpha   90.00
_cell.angle_beta   90.00
_cell.angle_gamma   90.00
#
_symmetry.space_group_name_H-M   'P 1'
#
loop_
_entity.id
_entity.type
_entity.pdbx_description
1 polymer ?
#
loop_
_entity_poly.entity_id
_entity_poly.type
_entity_poly.pdbx_seq_one_letter_code
_entity_poly.pdbx_strand_id
1 'polypeptide(L)'
;SLCVYKEINIASAKPSQDDLASIKYFGVNLLSVNEHFNVELFIREYQKAKEFALARNLPLIIVGGTGFYLKTMIDGLSEKTLEPHSSLNNDEIYALLLNIDPNYKIEKNDTYRLK
;
A
#
# COMPACT_ATOMS: atom_id res chain seq x y z
N SER A 1 -7.41 2.78 -0.72
CA SER A 1 -6.59 2.55 -1.93
C SER A 1 -7.40 2.37 -3.23
N LEU A 2 -8.70 2.69 -3.30
CA LEU A 2 -9.52 2.38 -4.48
C LEU A 2 -9.40 3.38 -5.65
N CYS A 3 -8.99 4.63 -5.40
CA CYS A 3 -8.92 5.68 -6.44
C CYS A 3 -7.90 5.40 -7.55
N VAL A 4 -6.99 4.44 -7.32
CA VAL A 4 -5.98 4.00 -8.28
C VAL A 4 -6.59 3.24 -9.47
N TYR A 5 -7.79 2.69 -9.31
CA TYR A 5 -8.47 1.89 -10.33
C TYR A 5 -9.30 2.75 -11.27
N LYS A 6 -9.17 2.54 -12.58
CA LYS A 6 -9.80 3.35 -13.63
C LYS A 6 -11.33 3.24 -13.61
N GLU A 7 -11.85 2.03 -13.43
CA GLU A 7 -13.25 1.68 -13.64
C GLU A 7 -14.12 1.97 -12.41
N ILE A 8 -13.51 2.05 -11.22
CA ILE A 8 -14.23 2.26 -9.96
C ILE A 8 -14.30 3.77 -9.68
N ASN A 9 -15.39 4.42 -10.09
CA ASN A 9 -15.59 5.87 -9.91
C ASN A 9 -16.46 6.21 -8.69
N ILE A 10 -17.65 5.62 -8.58
CA ILE A 10 -18.63 5.97 -7.54
C ILE A 10 -18.23 5.41 -6.17
N ALA A 11 -17.98 4.09 -6.10
CA ALA A 11 -17.67 3.42 -4.83
C ALA A 11 -16.32 3.86 -4.23
N SER A 12 -15.43 4.42 -5.04
CA SER A 12 -14.15 4.98 -4.58
C SER A 12 -14.26 6.46 -4.19
N ALA A 13 -15.44 7.09 -4.35
CA ALA A 13 -15.65 8.52 -4.20
C ALA A 13 -14.58 9.34 -4.96
N LYS A 14 -14.25 8.90 -6.19
CA LYS A 14 -13.23 9.55 -7.01
C LYS A 14 -13.69 10.97 -7.37
N PRO A 15 -12.77 11.96 -7.37
CA PRO A 15 -13.09 13.29 -7.88
C PRO A 15 -13.67 13.19 -9.30
N SER A 16 -14.54 14.14 -9.64
CA SER A 16 -15.12 14.20 -10.98
C SER A 16 -14.05 14.45 -12.04
N GLN A 17 -14.37 14.20 -13.30
CA GLN A 17 -13.41 14.46 -14.39
C GLN A 17 -13.03 15.94 -14.48
N ASP A 18 -13.97 16.84 -14.18
CA ASP A 18 -13.72 18.28 -14.13
C ASP A 18 -12.77 18.65 -12.97
N ASP A 19 -12.96 18.05 -11.79
CA ASP A 19 -12.05 18.25 -10.66
C ASP A 19 -10.64 17.73 -11.00
N LEU A 20 -10.54 16.54 -11.60
CA LEU A 20 -9.27 15.95 -12.02
C LEU A 20 -8.56 16.78 -13.09
N ALA A 21 -9.29 17.56 -13.89
CA ALA A 21 -8.73 18.47 -14.88
C ALA A 21 -8.29 19.81 -14.28
N SER A 22 -8.89 20.23 -13.15
CA SER A 22 -8.62 21.52 -12.51
C SER A 22 -7.25 21.60 -11.83
N ILE A 23 -6.76 20.48 -11.28
CA ILE A 23 -5.46 20.39 -10.63
C ILE A 23 -4.75 19.09 -10.99
N LYS A 24 -3.42 19.06 -10.86
CA LYS A 24 -2.65 17.87 -11.20
C LYS A 24 -2.74 16.82 -10.09
N TYR A 25 -3.50 15.76 -10.34
CA TYR A 25 -3.52 14.56 -9.50
C TYR A 25 -2.48 13.53 -9.95
N PHE A 26 -1.94 12.81 -8.97
CA PHE A 26 -1.12 11.60 -9.11
C PHE A 26 -1.78 10.45 -8.35
N GLY A 27 -1.45 9.19 -8.67
CA GLY A 27 -2.01 8.06 -7.92
C GLY A 27 -3.48 7.75 -8.22
N VAL A 28 -4.04 8.27 -9.32
CA VAL A 28 -5.44 8.04 -9.73
C VAL A 28 -5.49 7.43 -11.13
N ASN A 29 -6.47 6.55 -11.39
CA ASN A 29 -6.71 5.94 -12.71
C ASN A 29 -5.46 5.25 -13.33
N LEU A 30 -4.67 4.56 -12.51
CA LEU A 30 -3.42 3.92 -12.93
C LEU A 30 -3.64 2.48 -13.38
N LEU A 31 -4.48 1.74 -12.67
CA LEU A 31 -4.69 0.32 -12.83
C LEU A 31 -6.09 -0.01 -13.35
N SER A 32 -6.22 -1.12 -14.06
CA SER A 32 -7.51 -1.79 -14.24
C SER A 32 -7.83 -2.66 -13.03
N VAL A 33 -9.11 -2.95 -12.81
CA VAL A 33 -9.60 -3.72 -11.65
C VAL A 33 -9.00 -5.12 -11.50
N ASN A 34 -8.47 -5.70 -12.58
CA ASN A 34 -7.80 -7.00 -12.56
C ASN A 34 -6.31 -6.91 -12.17
N GLU A 35 -5.75 -5.72 -12.01
CA GLU A 35 -4.37 -5.50 -11.61
C GLU A 35 -4.23 -5.29 -10.09
N HIS A 36 -3.14 -5.81 -9.52
CA HIS A 36 -2.90 -5.67 -8.10
C HIS A 36 -2.24 -4.33 -7.76
N PHE A 37 -2.85 -3.60 -6.83
CA PHE A 37 -2.21 -2.46 -6.19
C PHE A 37 -1.26 -2.93 -5.09
N ASN A 38 -0.02 -2.43 -5.09
CA ASN A 38 0.97 -2.72 -4.06
C ASN A 38 1.66 -1.44 -3.58
N VAL A 39 2.43 -1.56 -2.50
CA VAL A 39 3.19 -0.45 -1.91
C VAL A 39 4.25 0.13 -2.87
N GLU A 40 4.84 -0.71 -3.71
CA GLU A 40 5.84 -0.29 -4.68
C GLU A 40 5.27 0.71 -5.69
N LEU A 41 4.06 0.44 -6.21
CA LEU A 41 3.34 1.36 -7.07
C LEU A 41 3.07 2.69 -6.36
N PHE A 42 2.68 2.66 -5.09
CA PHE A 42 2.49 3.89 -4.30
C PHE A 42 3.79 4.71 -4.23
N ILE A 43 4.92 4.08 -3.89
CA ILE A 43 6.22 4.76 -3.78
C ILE A 43 6.63 5.34 -5.14
N ARG A 44 6.45 4.59 -6.23
CA ARG A 44 6.75 5.07 -7.59
C ARG A 44 5.95 6.31 -7.96
N GLU A 45 4.66 6.32 -7.66
CA GLU A 45 3.80 7.47 -7.96
C GLU A 45 4.11 8.66 -7.08
N TYR A 46 4.50 8.44 -5.81
CA TYR A 46 5.04 9.49 -4.96
C TYR A 46 6.31 10.12 -5.54
N GLN A 47 7.27 9.32 -6.01
CA GLN A 47 8.51 9.87 -6.59
C GLN A 47 8.22 10.73 -7.83
N LYS A 48 7.32 10.29 -8.71
CA LYS A 48 6.87 11.08 -9.86
C LYS A 48 6.25 12.42 -9.42
N ALA A 49 5.38 12.39 -8.41
CA ALA A 49 4.72 13.59 -7.91
C ALA A 49 5.73 14.55 -7.27
N LYS A 50 6.68 14.02 -6.50
CA LYS A 50 7.77 14.76 -5.86
C LYS A 50 8.67 15.44 -6.89
N GLU A 51 9.15 14.71 -7.88
CA GLU A 51 10.00 15.26 -8.96
C GLU A 51 9.26 16.35 -9.73
N PHE A 52 7.98 16.14 -10.06
CA PHE A 52 7.16 17.14 -10.74
C PHE A 52 7.02 18.44 -9.92
N ALA A 53 6.75 18.30 -8.62
CA ALA A 53 6.55 19.43 -7.71
C ALA A 53 7.86 20.21 -7.50
N LEU A 54 8.98 19.50 -7.26
CA LEU A 54 10.30 20.10 -7.10
C LEU A 54 10.75 20.86 -8.35
N ALA A 55 10.59 20.26 -9.54
CA ALA A 55 10.97 20.88 -10.80
C ALA A 55 10.19 22.18 -11.11
N ARG A 56 9.00 22.35 -10.50
CA ARG A 56 8.12 23.51 -10.71
C ARG A 56 8.05 24.44 -9.50
N ASN A 57 8.79 24.14 -8.44
CA ASN A 57 8.73 24.83 -7.15
C ASN A 57 7.28 24.94 -6.60
N LEU A 58 6.53 23.85 -6.68
CA LEU A 58 5.15 23.75 -6.23
C LEU A 58 5.04 22.96 -4.91
N PRO A 59 4.07 23.28 -4.04
CA PRO A 59 3.77 22.44 -2.89
C PRO A 59 3.19 21.09 -3.35
N LEU A 60 3.63 20.00 -2.70
CA LEU A 60 3.05 18.67 -2.87
C LEU A 60 2.11 18.36 -1.70
N ILE A 61 0.85 18.08 -1.99
CA ILE A 61 -0.16 17.70 -1.00
C ILE A 61 -0.49 16.22 -1.19
N ILE A 62 -0.33 15.43 -0.13
CA ILE A 62 -0.72 14.02 -0.11
C ILE A 62 -2.06 13.90 0.61
N VAL A 63 -3.06 13.35 -0.07
CA VAL A 63 -4.42 13.15 0.44
C VAL A 63 -4.83 11.68 0.29
N GLY A 64 -5.78 11.23 1.10
CA GLY A 64 -6.29 9.86 1.08
C GLY A 64 -6.36 9.23 2.47
N GLY A 65 -6.75 7.95 2.52
CA GLY A 65 -7.19 7.30 3.77
C GLY A 65 -6.39 6.08 4.25
N THR A 66 -5.36 5.64 3.53
CA THR A 66 -4.61 4.44 3.93
C THR A 66 -3.30 4.85 4.61
N GLY A 67 -3.39 5.13 5.92
CA GLY A 67 -2.24 5.44 6.76
C GLY A 67 -1.11 4.40 6.68
N PHE A 68 -1.45 3.16 6.32
CA PHE A 68 -0.49 2.11 5.96
C PHE A 68 0.55 2.58 4.94
N TYR A 69 0.15 3.06 3.75
CA TYR A 69 1.12 3.42 2.71
C TYR A 69 1.99 4.62 3.09
N LEU A 70 1.41 5.60 3.79
CA LEU A 70 2.16 6.73 4.31
C LEU A 70 3.18 6.28 5.36
N LYS A 71 2.75 5.44 6.30
CA LYS A 71 3.62 4.88 7.33
C LYS A 71 4.76 4.08 6.71
N THR A 72 4.45 3.21 5.75
CA THR A 72 5.46 2.41 5.05
C THR A 72 6.46 3.25 4.25
N MET A 73 6.05 4.41 3.74
CA MET A 73 6.96 5.34 3.08
C MET A 73 7.89 6.05 4.09
N ILE A 74 7.41 6.33 5.30
CA ILE A 74 8.18 7.00 6.37
C ILE A 74 9.13 6.01 7.06
N ASP A 75 8.61 4.86 7.45
CA ASP A 75 9.31 3.85 8.25
C ASP A 75 10.12 2.87 7.38
N GLY A 76 9.89 2.87 6.07
CA GLY A 76 10.47 1.91 5.13
C GLY A 76 9.71 0.58 5.08
N LEU A 77 10.10 -0.26 4.13
CA LEU A 77 9.67 -1.64 4.02
C LEU A 77 10.73 -2.54 4.65
N SER A 78 10.29 -3.58 5.36
CA SER A 78 11.17 -4.71 5.65
C SER A 78 11.69 -5.30 4.34
N GLU A 79 12.93 -5.76 4.32
CA GLU A 79 13.49 -6.46 3.16
C GLU A 79 12.57 -7.62 2.78
N LYS A 80 12.33 -7.77 1.47
CA LYS A 80 11.51 -8.86 0.94
C LYS A 80 12.25 -10.18 1.18
N THR A 81 11.88 -10.91 2.23
CA THR A 81 12.29 -12.29 2.40
C THR A 81 11.62 -13.15 1.34
N LEU A 82 12.35 -14.12 0.80
CA LEU A 82 11.75 -15.18 0.00
C LEU A 82 10.68 -15.85 0.85
N GLU A 83 9.49 -16.10 0.30
CA GLU A 83 8.47 -16.85 1.05
C GLU A 83 9.08 -18.20 1.43
N PRO A 84 9.20 -18.50 2.73
CA PRO A 84 9.69 -19.79 3.14
C PRO A 84 8.67 -20.83 2.64
N HIS A 85 9.12 -21.74 1.77
CA HIS A 85 8.35 -22.94 1.44
C HIS A 85 8.31 -23.83 2.69
N SER A 86 7.39 -23.50 3.58
CA SER A 86 7.11 -24.24 4.80
C SER A 86 5.95 -25.20 4.55
N SER A 87 6.14 -26.47 4.90
CA SER A 87 5.05 -27.45 4.95
C SER A 87 4.19 -27.33 6.21
N LEU A 88 4.57 -26.43 7.13
CA LEU A 88 3.87 -26.24 8.40
C LEU A 88 2.54 -25.55 8.20
N ASN A 89 1.53 -26.00 8.96
CA ASN A 89 0.25 -25.32 9.05
C ASN A 89 0.33 -24.12 10.03
N ASN A 90 -0.71 -23.28 10.05
CA ASN A 90 -0.72 -22.06 10.86
C ASN A 90 -0.59 -22.33 12.38
N ASP A 91 -1.08 -23.47 12.87
CA ASP A 91 -0.98 -23.82 14.30
C ASP A 91 0.46 -24.13 14.69
N GLU A 92 1.18 -24.84 13.82
CA GLU A 92 2.59 -25.16 13.97
C GLU A 92 3.46 -23.90 13.87
N ILE A 93 3.14 -23.00 12.93
CA ILE A 93 3.82 -21.71 12.78
C ILE A 93 3.60 -20.84 14.04
N TYR A 94 2.36 -20.77 14.53
CA TYR A 94 2.04 -20.01 15.73
C TYR A 94 2.76 -20.56 16.98
N ALA A 95 2.80 -21.88 17.15
CA ALA A 95 3.54 -22.51 18.24
C ALA A 95 5.05 -22.24 18.16
N LEU A 96 5.63 -22.28 16.94
CA LEU A 96 7.02 -21.94 16.72
C LEU A 96 7.31 -20.47 17.05
N LEU A 97 6.43 -19.54 16.63
CA LEU A 97 6.57 -18.11 16.90
C LEU A 97 6.55 -17.83 18.41
N LEU A 98 5.65 -18.44 19.18
CA LEU A 98 5.61 -18.28 20.63
C LEU A 98 6.82 -18.89 21.36
N ASN A 99 7.48 -19.88 20.75
CA ASN A 99 8.72 -20.44 21.29
C ASN A 99 9.90 -19.47 21.09
N ILE A 100 9.96 -18.80 19.93
CA ILE A 100 11.03 -17.87 19.57
C ILE A 100 10.86 -16.50 20.25
N ASP A 101 9.65 -15.92 20.18
CA ASP A 101 9.29 -14.64 20.80
C ASP A 101 7.91 -14.74 21.48
N PRO A 102 7.88 -15.16 22.76
CA PRO A 102 6.63 -15.33 23.52
C PRO A 102 5.81 -14.04 23.67
N ASN A 103 6.44 -12.86 23.50
CA ASN A 103 5.78 -11.56 23.70
C ASN A 103 5.26 -10.95 22.39
N TYR A 104 5.47 -11.62 21.25
CA TYR A 104 5.03 -11.12 19.95
C TYR A 104 3.50 -11.07 19.87
N LYS A 105 2.95 -9.90 19.53
CA LYS A 105 1.51 -9.67 19.48
C LYS A 105 0.92 -10.12 18.14
N ILE A 106 0.52 -11.38 18.08
CA ILE A 106 -0.20 -11.97 16.94
C ILE A 106 -1.24 -12.97 17.42
N GLU A 107 -2.36 -13.03 16.70
CA GLU A 107 -3.43 -13.99 16.95
C GLU A 107 -3.20 -15.25 16.11
N LYS A 108 -3.55 -16.42 16.66
CA LYS A 108 -3.43 -17.71 15.97
C LYS A 108 -4.14 -17.76 14.59
N ASN A 109 -5.20 -16.97 14.44
CA ASN A 109 -6.02 -16.92 13.22
C ASN A 109 -5.54 -15.87 12.20
N ASP A 110 -4.48 -15.10 12.49
CA ASP A 110 -3.93 -14.08 11.60
C ASP A 110 -3.04 -14.71 10.51
N THR A 111 -3.69 -15.40 9.57
CA THR A 111 -3.04 -16.21 8.54
C THR A 111 -2.17 -15.39 7.58
N TYR A 112 -2.43 -14.09 7.47
CA TYR A 112 -1.67 -13.17 6.64
C TYR A 112 -0.34 -12.81 7.29
N ARG A 113 -0.32 -12.54 8.61
CA ARG A 113 0.90 -12.14 9.32
C ARG A 113 1.74 -13.30 9.85
N LEU A 114 1.18 -14.51 9.91
CA LEU A 114 1.91 -15.71 10.32
C LEU A 114 2.85 -16.24 9.22
N LYS A 115 2.58 -15.95 7.94
CA LYS A 115 3.37 -16.45 6.81
C LYS A 115 4.52 -15.53 6.43
#